data_AF-A0A329B9C9-F1
#
_entry.id   AF-A0A329B9C9-F1
#
_cell.length_a   1.000
_cell.length_b   1.000
_cell.length_c   1.000
_cell.angle_alpha   90.00
_cell.angle_beta   90.00
_cell.angle_gamma   90.00
#
_symmetry.space_group_name_H-M   'P 1'
#
loop_
_entity.id
_entity.type
_entity.pdbx_description
1 polymer ?
#
loop_
_entity_poly.entity_id
_entity_poly.type
_entity_poly.pdbx_seq_one_letter_code
_entity_poly.pdbx_strand_id
1 'polypeptide(L)'
;MARRGLGAVADTCPAALRYHPALPYWHPDSNGRAVELGRFPALLARLTAPDGTLAGLHRIYLSASSDKLTQCLAGELLPAKKLATVREGASKGAAARLYPPEAGRLALAEGIETALAVAQGSGLPAWACVSAGGLARVILPPEATDVWVFADHDASGTGQRVAERLARRLRGESRRVRVLLPELPGVDWLDVWGEQQKRNAT
;
A
#
# COMPACT_ATOMS: atom_id res chain seq x y z
N MET A 1 13.40 -2.67 -6.87
CA MET A 1 12.41 -1.71 -7.43
C MET A 1 12.30 -1.86 -8.95
N ALA A 2 13.41 -1.84 -9.71
CA ALA A 2 13.41 -1.93 -11.18
C ALA A 2 12.68 -3.14 -11.80
N ARG A 3 12.79 -4.34 -11.21
CA ARG A 3 12.14 -5.56 -11.75
C ARG A 3 10.62 -5.65 -11.51
N ARG A 4 10.03 -4.71 -10.77
CA ARG A 4 8.57 -4.62 -10.56
C ARG A 4 7.90 -3.54 -11.41
N GLY A 5 8.55 -3.07 -12.49
CA GLY A 5 8.06 -1.93 -13.28
C GLY A 5 8.17 -0.58 -12.56
N LEU A 6 8.73 -0.54 -11.35
CA LEU A 6 8.89 0.65 -10.51
C LEU A 6 10.30 1.26 -10.60
N GLY A 7 11.01 1.05 -11.72
CA GLY A 7 12.37 1.54 -11.93
C GLY A 7 12.51 3.05 -11.75
N ALA A 8 11.52 3.82 -12.24
CA ALA A 8 11.48 5.27 -12.11
C ALA A 8 11.24 5.78 -10.67
N VAL A 9 10.85 4.93 -9.71
CA VAL A 9 10.75 5.32 -8.28
C VAL A 9 12.13 5.50 -7.63
N ALA A 10 13.21 5.00 -8.27
CA ALA A 10 14.56 5.13 -7.74
C ALA A 10 15.06 6.59 -7.70
N ASP A 11 14.62 7.43 -8.64
CA ASP A 11 15.08 8.83 -8.76
C ASP A 11 14.24 9.81 -7.90
N THR A 12 13.01 9.45 -7.55
CA THR A 12 12.14 10.22 -6.64
C THR A 12 11.43 9.28 -5.67
N CYS A 13 12.20 8.66 -4.77
CA CYS A 13 11.62 7.78 -3.74
C CYS A 13 10.77 8.63 -2.77
N PRO A 14 9.47 8.32 -2.59
CA PRO A 14 8.61 9.09 -1.70
C PRO A 14 9.18 9.16 -0.27
N ALA A 15 9.04 10.30 0.39
CA ALA A 15 9.61 10.49 1.73
C ALA A 15 9.12 9.45 2.76
N ALA A 16 7.92 8.90 2.57
CA ALA A 16 7.34 7.86 3.41
C ALA A 16 7.96 6.46 3.20
N LEU A 17 8.76 6.24 2.14
CA LEU A 17 9.36 4.95 1.80
C LEU A 17 10.86 4.92 2.05
N ARG A 18 11.36 3.81 2.59
CA ARG A 18 12.79 3.50 2.72
C ARG A 18 13.03 2.05 2.37
N TYR A 19 14.22 1.75 1.85
CA TYR A 19 14.67 0.38 1.64
C TYR A 19 15.69 0.02 2.72
N HIS A 20 15.58 -1.19 3.26
CA HIS A 20 16.55 -1.76 4.18
C HIS A 20 17.10 -3.07 3.61
N PRO A 21 18.43 -3.22 3.44
CA PRO A 21 19.00 -4.37 2.72
C PRO A 21 18.93 -5.70 3.50
N ALA A 22 18.88 -5.66 4.83
CA ALA A 22 18.90 -6.87 5.68
C ALA A 22 18.11 -6.68 6.98
N LEU A 23 16.78 -6.52 6.86
CA LEU A 23 15.90 -6.34 8.02
C LEU A 23 15.59 -7.69 8.68
N PRO A 24 15.73 -7.82 10.03
CA PRO A 24 15.36 -9.04 10.75
C PRO A 24 13.89 -9.41 10.61
N TYR A 25 13.60 -10.64 10.20
CA TYR A 25 12.25 -11.21 10.12
C TYR A 25 11.96 -12.04 11.38
N TRP A 26 11.14 -11.48 12.26
CA TRP A 26 10.72 -12.14 13.51
C TRP A 26 9.35 -12.78 13.38
N HIS A 27 9.18 -14.01 13.85
CA HIS A 27 7.88 -14.69 13.91
C HIS A 27 7.77 -15.48 15.23
N PRO A 28 6.58 -15.59 15.86
CA PRO A 28 6.42 -16.46 17.01
C PRO A 28 6.63 -17.93 16.62
N ASP A 29 7.33 -18.69 17.45
CA ASP A 29 7.38 -20.15 17.35
C ASP A 29 6.07 -20.79 17.88
N SER A 30 6.02 -22.13 17.91
CA SER A 30 4.87 -22.88 18.43
C SER A 30 4.53 -22.60 19.90
N ASN A 31 5.48 -22.03 20.65
CA ASN A 31 5.32 -21.66 22.06
C ASN A 31 5.05 -20.15 22.23
N GLY A 32 4.86 -19.41 21.13
CA GLY A 32 4.62 -17.97 21.13
C GLY A 32 5.89 -17.13 21.34
N ARG A 33 7.08 -17.74 21.39
CA ARG A 33 8.33 -17.00 21.57
C ARG A 33 8.76 -16.40 20.24
N ALA A 34 9.07 -15.09 20.23
CA ALA A 34 9.60 -14.45 19.04
C ALA A 34 10.98 -15.01 18.68
N VAL A 35 11.10 -15.58 17.48
CA VAL A 35 12.35 -16.08 16.91
C VAL A 35 12.70 -15.32 15.63
N GLU A 36 13.98 -15.03 15.44
CA GLU A 36 14.49 -14.44 14.20
C GLU A 36 14.69 -15.58 13.19
N LEU A 37 13.97 -15.51 12.07
CA LEU A 37 14.06 -16.53 11.01
C LEU A 37 15.07 -16.17 9.92
N GLY A 38 15.64 -14.96 9.98
CA GLY A 38 16.63 -14.47 9.03
C GLY A 38 16.55 -12.96 8.82
N ARG A 39 17.45 -12.45 7.99
CA ARG A 39 17.51 -11.04 7.62
C ARG A 39 17.34 -10.91 6.11
N PHE A 40 16.38 -10.10 5.69
CA PHE A 40 16.01 -9.99 4.28
C PHE A 40 15.89 -8.54 3.85
N PRO A 41 16.09 -8.24 2.56
CA PRO A 41 15.70 -6.96 1.99
C PRO A 41 14.25 -6.62 2.30
N ALA A 42 13.96 -5.37 2.66
CA ALA A 42 12.61 -4.95 2.98
C ALA A 42 12.32 -3.52 2.51
N LEU A 43 11.11 -3.32 1.99
CA LEU A 43 10.52 -1.99 1.82
C LEU A 43 9.83 -1.59 3.12
N LEU A 44 10.18 -0.41 3.63
CA LEU A 44 9.66 0.19 4.83
C LEU A 44 8.76 1.35 4.44
N ALA A 45 7.54 1.39 4.96
CA ALA A 45 6.61 2.49 4.77
C ALA A 45 6.12 3.06 6.10
N ARG A 46 6.36 4.36 6.29
CA ARG A 46 5.84 5.11 7.43
C ARG A 46 4.33 5.28 7.28
N LEU A 47 3.57 4.74 8.23
CA LEU A 47 2.18 5.11 8.41
C LEU A 47 2.09 6.41 9.21
N THR A 48 1.31 7.34 8.70
CA THR A 48 1.11 8.65 9.30
C THR A 48 -0.34 8.77 9.75
N ALA A 49 -0.54 9.02 11.05
CA ALA A 49 -1.86 9.25 11.65
C ALA A 49 -2.48 10.56 11.12
N PRO A 50 -3.79 10.78 11.32
CA PRO A 50 -4.48 11.99 10.82
C PRO A 50 -3.80 13.29 11.26
N ASP A 51 -3.32 13.33 12.50
CA ASP A 51 -2.60 14.45 13.13
C ASP A 51 -1.14 14.62 12.66
N GLY A 52 -0.66 13.81 11.72
CA GLY A 52 0.71 13.87 11.20
C GLY A 52 1.74 13.06 11.98
N THR A 53 1.36 12.47 13.12
CA THR A 53 2.26 11.68 13.95
C THR A 53 2.54 10.30 13.36
N LEU A 54 3.58 9.62 13.86
CA LEU A 54 3.91 8.25 13.47
C LEU A 54 2.85 7.29 14.00
N ALA A 55 2.11 6.63 13.11
CA ALA A 55 1.15 5.58 13.48
C ALA A 55 1.82 4.19 13.52
N GLY A 56 2.82 3.97 12.68
CA GLY A 56 3.49 2.69 12.58
C GLY A 56 4.39 2.55 11.36
N LEU A 57 4.94 1.35 11.21
CA LEU A 57 5.81 0.97 10.11
C LEU A 57 5.24 -0.28 9.44
N HIS A 58 4.91 -0.16 8.16
CA HIS A 58 4.57 -1.30 7.33
C HIS A 58 5.83 -1.81 6.63
N ARG A 59 6.12 -3.10 6.78
CA ARG A 59 7.31 -3.77 6.26
C ARG A 59 6.87 -4.77 5.20
N ILE A 60 7.44 -4.69 4.02
CA ILE A 60 7.25 -5.66 2.95
C ILE A 60 8.61 -6.32 2.71
N TYR A 61 8.77 -7.55 3.21
CA TYR A 61 9.98 -8.32 3.03
C TYR A 61 10.06 -8.87 1.61
N LEU A 62 11.26 -8.88 1.07
CA LEU A 62 11.57 -9.26 -0.29
C LEU A 62 12.53 -10.44 -0.32
N SER A 63 12.40 -11.29 -1.33
CA SER A 63 13.41 -12.30 -1.65
C SER A 63 14.66 -11.66 -2.25
N ALA A 64 15.73 -12.44 -2.43
CA ALA A 64 16.92 -12.01 -3.17
C ALA A 64 16.60 -11.60 -4.62
N SER A 65 15.57 -12.18 -5.23
CA SER A 65 15.07 -11.81 -6.56
C SER A 65 14.21 -10.53 -6.58
N SER A 66 14.00 -9.88 -5.43
CA SER A 66 13.09 -8.74 -5.22
C SER A 66 11.59 -9.05 -5.35
N ASP A 67 11.20 -10.31 -5.32
CA ASP A 67 9.81 -10.76 -5.20
C ASP A 67 9.34 -10.65 -3.73
N LYS A 68 8.06 -10.89 -3.44
CA LYS A 68 7.60 -10.97 -2.05
C LYS A 68 8.31 -12.16 -1.39
N LEU A 69 8.77 -11.98 -0.16
CA LEU A 69 9.44 -13.07 0.57
C LEU A 69 8.49 -14.26 0.75
N THR A 70 8.93 -15.44 0.33
CA THR A 70 8.30 -16.72 0.65
C THR A 70 9.10 -17.36 1.77
N GLN A 71 8.55 -17.35 3.00
CA GLN A 71 9.19 -17.94 4.18
C GLN A 71 8.21 -18.90 4.83
N CYS A 72 8.68 -20.06 5.26
CA CYS A 72 7.86 -21.03 6.00
C CYS A 72 8.45 -21.31 7.38
N LEU A 73 7.58 -21.64 8.34
CA LEU A 73 7.94 -22.21 9.63
C LEU A 73 6.91 -23.28 9.97
N ALA A 74 7.37 -24.48 10.37
CA ALA A 74 6.49 -25.60 10.71
C ALA A 74 5.42 -25.94 9.65
N GLY A 75 5.73 -25.77 8.36
CA GLY A 75 4.81 -26.04 7.26
C GLY A 75 3.82 -24.92 6.94
N GLU A 76 3.80 -23.83 7.71
CA GLU A 76 2.96 -22.66 7.44
C GLU A 76 3.72 -21.60 6.64
N LEU A 77 3.08 -21.07 5.59
CA LEU A 77 3.59 -19.91 4.84
C LEU A 77 3.37 -18.64 5.64
N LEU A 78 4.47 -17.93 5.93
CA LEU A 78 4.45 -16.75 6.77
C LEU A 78 4.20 -15.48 5.94
N PRO A 79 3.58 -14.44 6.53
CA PRO A 79 3.26 -13.22 5.81
C PRO A 79 4.53 -12.44 5.44
N ALA A 80 4.68 -12.10 4.16
CA ALA A 80 5.73 -11.21 3.67
C ALA A 80 5.53 -9.75 4.12
N LYS A 81 4.28 -9.38 4.45
CA LYS A 81 3.87 -8.04 4.88
C LYS A 81 3.65 -8.04 6.39
N LYS A 82 4.27 -7.11 7.12
CA LYS A 82 4.14 -6.99 8.57
C LYS A 82 3.95 -5.54 8.99
N LEU A 83 2.86 -5.27 9.69
CA LEU A 83 2.59 -3.97 10.29
C LEU A 83 3.03 -3.98 11.76
N ALA A 84 3.83 -2.98 12.16
CA ALA A 84 4.08 -2.66 13.56
C ALA A 84 3.50 -1.28 13.85
N THR A 85 2.61 -1.16 14.83
CA THR A 85 2.03 0.13 15.25
C THR A 85 2.67 0.62 16.53
N VAL A 86 2.68 1.94 16.75
CA VAL A 86 3.25 2.54 17.97
C VAL A 86 2.46 2.21 19.23
N ARG A 87 1.17 1.89 19.07
CA ARG A 87 0.26 1.35 20.08
C ARG A 87 -0.91 0.66 19.38
N GLU A 88 -1.74 -0.04 20.14
CA GLU A 88 -2.98 -0.61 19.61
C GLU A 88 -3.88 0.48 19.02
N GLY A 89 -4.49 0.18 17.86
CA GLY A 89 -5.41 1.09 17.18
C GLY A 89 -4.77 2.31 16.49
N ALA A 90 -3.45 2.53 16.63
CA ALA A 90 -2.78 3.70 16.05
C ALA A 90 -2.86 3.79 14.51
N SER A 91 -3.07 2.66 13.83
CA SER A 91 -3.28 2.63 12.37
C SER A 91 -4.68 3.08 11.93
N LYS A 92 -5.64 3.29 12.85
CA LYS A 92 -6.98 3.74 12.51
C LYS A 92 -6.93 5.14 11.90
N GLY A 93 -7.39 5.27 10.67
CA GLY A 93 -7.34 6.55 9.93
C GLY A 93 -5.98 6.88 9.33
N ALA A 94 -4.94 6.07 9.61
CA ALA A 94 -3.60 6.30 9.11
C ALA A 94 -3.41 5.76 7.69
N ALA A 95 -2.44 6.31 6.98
CA ALA A 95 -2.02 5.83 5.67
C ALA A 95 -0.51 6.04 5.47
N ALA A 96 0.09 5.28 4.57
CA ALA A 96 1.38 5.61 4.00
C ALA A 96 1.16 6.72 2.97
N ARG A 97 1.47 7.96 3.38
CA ARG A 97 1.30 9.16 2.57
C ARG A 97 2.49 9.31 1.61
N LEU A 98 2.45 8.64 0.46
CA LEU A 98 3.59 8.63 -0.46
C LEU A 98 3.82 10.05 -1.01
N TYR A 99 2.76 10.68 -1.49
CA TYR A 99 2.79 12.05 -2.01
C TYR A 99 1.76 12.93 -1.29
N PRO A 100 2.04 14.22 -1.05
CA PRO A 100 1.05 15.15 -0.52
C PRO A 100 -0.10 15.36 -1.53
N PRO A 101 -1.35 15.59 -1.10
CA PRO A 101 -2.41 16.01 -2.00
C PRO A 101 -2.02 17.26 -2.80
N GLU A 102 -2.46 17.34 -4.05
CA GLU A 102 -2.07 18.43 -4.97
C GLU A 102 -3.30 18.98 -5.70
N ALA A 103 -3.54 20.29 -5.60
CA ALA A 103 -4.76 20.94 -6.11
C ALA A 103 -6.04 20.21 -5.65
N GLY A 104 -6.01 19.71 -4.42
CA GLY A 104 -7.05 18.91 -3.79
C GLY A 104 -7.22 17.48 -4.30
N ARG A 105 -6.40 17.05 -5.25
CA ARG A 105 -6.43 15.69 -5.81
C ARG A 105 -5.68 14.71 -4.92
N LEU A 106 -6.24 13.52 -4.74
CA LEU A 106 -5.61 12.42 -4.03
C LEU A 106 -6.12 11.06 -4.53
N ALA A 107 -5.21 10.15 -4.85
CA ALA A 107 -5.48 8.75 -5.08
C ALA A 107 -5.28 7.92 -3.81
N LEU A 108 -6.15 6.94 -3.60
CA LEU A 108 -6.10 5.98 -2.50
C LEU A 108 -6.04 4.57 -3.07
N ALA A 109 -5.12 3.77 -2.56
CA ALA A 109 -5.05 2.34 -2.84
C ALA A 109 -4.90 1.53 -1.54
N GLU A 110 -5.18 0.24 -1.62
CA GLU A 110 -4.92 -0.69 -0.51
C GLU A 110 -3.42 -0.93 -0.33
N GLY A 111 -2.73 -1.36 -1.39
CA GLY A 111 -1.30 -1.69 -1.37
C GLY A 111 -0.37 -0.50 -1.62
N ILE A 112 0.87 -0.60 -1.11
CA ILE A 112 1.93 0.38 -1.40
C ILE A 112 2.37 0.27 -2.85
N GLU A 113 2.54 -0.95 -3.37
CA GLU A 113 2.90 -1.17 -4.76
C GLU A 113 1.83 -0.64 -5.72
N THR A 114 0.55 -0.90 -5.42
CA THR A 114 -0.61 -0.34 -6.15
C THR A 114 -0.61 1.17 -6.13
N ALA A 115 -0.41 1.81 -4.97
CA ALA A 115 -0.37 3.27 -4.87
C ALA A 115 0.79 3.88 -5.68
N LEU A 116 1.96 3.23 -5.70
CA LEU A 116 3.09 3.66 -6.52
C LEU A 116 2.79 3.55 -8.02
N ALA A 117 2.24 2.43 -8.46
CA ALA A 117 1.84 2.22 -9.86
C ALA A 117 0.80 3.27 -10.30
N VAL A 118 -0.21 3.51 -9.47
CA VAL A 118 -1.24 4.54 -9.69
C VAL A 118 -0.63 5.92 -9.79
N ALA A 119 0.28 6.29 -8.88
CA ALA A 119 0.93 7.60 -8.94
C ALA A 119 1.71 7.79 -10.24
N GLN A 120 2.43 6.76 -10.68
CA GLN A 120 3.19 6.82 -11.92
C GLN A 120 2.30 6.85 -13.17
N GLY A 121 1.22 6.07 -13.20
CA GLY A 121 0.38 5.95 -14.39
C GLY A 121 -0.69 7.02 -14.54
N SER A 122 -1.18 7.57 -13.44
CA SER A 122 -2.19 8.63 -13.47
C SER A 122 -1.62 10.03 -13.26
N GLY A 123 -0.40 10.14 -12.73
CA GLY A 123 0.16 11.41 -12.25
C GLY A 123 -0.52 11.96 -10.99
N LEU A 124 -1.45 11.22 -10.37
CA LEU A 124 -2.10 11.65 -9.13
C LEU A 124 -1.19 11.39 -7.92
N PRO A 125 -1.15 12.30 -6.93
CA PRO A 125 -0.53 11.98 -5.66
C PRO A 125 -1.30 10.83 -4.99
N ALA A 126 -0.59 9.84 -4.45
CA ALA A 126 -1.21 8.60 -3.98
C ALA A 126 -0.84 8.24 -2.54
N TRP A 127 -1.82 7.72 -1.79
CA TRP A 127 -1.62 7.14 -0.45
C TRP A 127 -1.98 5.65 -0.46
N ALA A 128 -1.24 4.87 0.33
CA ALA A 128 -1.54 3.46 0.56
C ALA A 128 -2.10 3.22 1.96
N CYS A 129 -3.23 2.51 2.04
CA CYS A 129 -3.95 2.28 3.30
C CYS A 129 -3.60 0.94 3.96
N VAL A 130 -2.65 0.20 3.36
CA VAL A 130 -2.00 -1.05 3.80
C VAL A 130 -2.89 -2.27 4.04
N SER A 131 -4.21 -2.10 4.01
CA SER A 131 -5.22 -3.16 4.10
C SER A 131 -6.59 -2.64 3.69
N ALA A 132 -7.52 -3.52 3.32
CA ALA A 132 -8.91 -3.19 3.10
C ALA A 132 -9.56 -2.48 4.31
N GLY A 133 -9.26 -2.95 5.52
CA GLY A 133 -9.73 -2.32 6.76
C GLY A 133 -9.17 -0.91 6.97
N GLY A 134 -7.90 -0.69 6.63
CA GLY A 134 -7.27 0.62 6.63
C GLY A 134 -7.91 1.55 5.61
N LEU A 135 -8.16 1.06 4.39
CA LEU A 135 -8.80 1.82 3.31
C LEU A 135 -10.19 2.31 3.72
N ALA A 136 -11.02 1.44 4.31
CA ALA A 136 -12.34 1.84 4.81
C ALA A 136 -12.28 2.97 5.86
N ARG A 137 -11.23 2.99 6.68
CA ARG A 137 -11.11 3.84 7.88
C ARG A 137 -10.24 5.07 7.68
N VAL A 138 -9.56 5.21 6.54
CA VAL A 138 -8.61 6.30 6.27
C VAL A 138 -9.26 7.67 6.49
N ILE A 139 -8.55 8.58 7.17
CA ILE A 139 -9.01 9.95 7.37
C ILE A 139 -8.17 10.85 6.47
N LEU A 140 -8.86 11.63 5.64
CA LEU A 140 -8.23 12.53 4.68
C LEU A 140 -8.17 13.94 5.24
N PRO A 141 -7.10 14.69 4.95
CA PRO A 141 -6.99 16.07 5.39
C PRO A 141 -8.00 16.93 4.59
N PRO A 142 -8.38 18.12 5.08
CA PRO A 142 -9.43 18.94 4.46
C PRO A 142 -9.15 19.31 2.99
N GLU A 143 -7.88 19.49 2.63
CA GLU A 143 -7.47 19.86 1.28
C GLU A 143 -7.78 18.78 0.23
N ALA A 144 -7.88 17.49 0.60
CA ALA A 144 -8.12 16.37 -0.31
C ALA A 144 -9.60 16.30 -0.77
N THR A 145 -10.02 17.23 -1.62
CA THR A 145 -11.41 17.41 -2.05
C THR A 145 -11.81 16.56 -3.27
N ASP A 146 -10.84 16.12 -4.08
CA ASP A 146 -11.00 15.23 -5.23
C ASP A 146 -10.30 13.90 -5.00
N VAL A 147 -11.08 12.85 -4.78
CA VAL A 147 -10.54 11.55 -4.38
C VAL A 147 -10.79 10.48 -5.44
N TRP A 148 -9.74 9.74 -5.78
CA TRP A 148 -9.82 8.53 -6.58
C TRP A 148 -9.50 7.32 -5.71
N VAL A 149 -10.39 6.33 -5.70
CA VAL A 149 -10.18 5.07 -4.97
C VAL A 149 -9.87 4.00 -5.99
N PHE A 150 -8.62 3.57 -6.03
CA PHE A 150 -8.15 2.46 -6.86
C PHE A 150 -8.29 1.18 -6.05
N ALA A 151 -9.39 0.47 -6.30
CA ALA A 151 -9.74 -0.75 -5.60
C ALA A 151 -9.09 -1.97 -6.27
N ASP A 152 -8.75 -2.98 -5.47
CA ASP A 152 -8.33 -4.28 -5.98
C ASP A 152 -9.54 -5.05 -6.52
N HIS A 153 -9.40 -5.66 -7.71
CA HIS A 153 -10.45 -6.48 -8.33
C HIS A 153 -10.35 -7.93 -7.86
N ASP A 154 -10.58 -8.16 -6.57
CA ASP A 154 -10.57 -9.52 -6.02
C ASP A 154 -11.87 -10.29 -6.33
N ALA A 155 -11.75 -11.61 -6.52
CA ALA A 155 -12.89 -12.48 -6.83
C ALA A 155 -13.94 -12.54 -5.71
N SER A 156 -13.58 -12.17 -4.48
CA SER A 156 -14.51 -12.13 -3.34
C SER A 156 -15.37 -10.85 -3.33
N GLY A 157 -15.06 -9.86 -4.17
CA GLY A 157 -15.64 -8.53 -4.20
C GLY A 157 -15.35 -7.69 -2.95
N THR A 158 -14.39 -8.09 -2.12
CA THR A 158 -14.13 -7.42 -0.83
C THR A 158 -13.57 -6.01 -1.05
N GLY A 159 -12.58 -5.87 -1.92
CA GLY A 159 -11.98 -4.60 -2.32
C GLY A 159 -13.03 -3.62 -2.85
N GLN A 160 -13.90 -4.07 -3.76
CA GLN A 160 -14.99 -3.26 -4.29
C GLN A 160 -15.96 -2.79 -3.21
N ARG A 161 -16.44 -3.69 -2.34
CA ARG A 161 -17.37 -3.32 -1.24
C ARG A 161 -16.75 -2.30 -0.29
N VAL A 162 -15.48 -2.47 0.02
CA VAL A 162 -14.71 -1.57 0.88
C VAL A 162 -14.54 -0.19 0.23
N ALA A 163 -14.18 -0.15 -1.04
CA ALA A 163 -14.04 1.08 -1.81
C ALA A 163 -15.37 1.84 -1.92
N GLU A 164 -16.47 1.15 -2.18
CA GLU A 164 -17.80 1.77 -2.23
C GLU A 164 -18.28 2.30 -0.87
N ARG A 165 -17.92 1.60 0.23
CA ARG A 165 -18.19 2.09 1.58
C ARG A 165 -17.42 3.36 1.87
N LEU A 166 -16.13 3.39 1.51
CA LEU A 166 -15.30 4.59 1.61
C LEU A 166 -15.88 5.74 0.78
N ALA A 167 -16.25 5.48 -0.47
CA ALA A 167 -16.77 6.49 -1.37
C ALA A 167 -18.06 7.14 -0.85
N ARG A 168 -18.99 6.35 -0.31
CA ARG A 168 -20.20 6.89 0.34
C ARG A 168 -19.87 7.80 1.51
N ARG A 169 -18.93 7.40 2.39
CA ARG A 169 -18.50 8.23 3.52
C ARG A 169 -17.90 9.55 3.04
N LEU A 170 -16.93 9.49 2.13
CA LEU A 170 -16.24 10.68 1.63
C LEU A 170 -17.17 11.63 0.85
N ARG A 171 -18.17 11.12 0.13
CA ARG A 171 -19.23 11.95 -0.47
C ARG A 171 -20.08 12.66 0.59
N GLY A 172 -20.38 11.98 1.70
CA GLY A 172 -21.03 12.59 2.86
C GLY A 172 -20.19 13.67 3.55
N GLU A 173 -18.86 13.61 3.39
CA GLU A 173 -17.92 14.68 3.79
C GLU A 173 -17.76 15.78 2.71
N SER A 174 -18.69 15.87 1.75
CA SER A 174 -18.69 16.85 0.66
C SER A 174 -17.47 16.78 -0.29
N ARG A 175 -16.86 15.61 -0.44
CA ARG A 175 -15.75 15.37 -1.39
C ARG A 175 -16.27 14.78 -2.71
N ARG A 176 -15.58 15.09 -3.82
CA ARG A 176 -15.79 14.41 -5.11
C ARG A 176 -15.06 13.08 -5.10
N VAL A 177 -15.75 11.98 -5.38
CA VAL A 177 -15.16 10.63 -5.26
C VAL A 177 -15.46 9.75 -6.46
N ARG A 178 -14.39 9.21 -7.05
CA ARG A 178 -14.41 8.25 -8.15
C ARG A 178 -13.82 6.92 -7.68
N VAL A 179 -14.52 5.82 -7.91
CA VAL A 179 -14.01 4.46 -7.63
C VAL A 179 -13.62 3.84 -8.96
N LEU A 180 -12.40 3.32 -9.03
CA LEU A 180 -11.84 2.68 -10.21
C LEU A 180 -11.52 1.22 -9.87
N LEU A 181 -11.87 0.33 -10.80
CA LEU A 181 -11.51 -1.08 -10.79
C LEU A 181 -10.74 -1.40 -12.09
N PRO A 182 -9.74 -2.29 -12.02
CA PRO A 182 -9.14 -2.93 -13.18
C PRO A 182 -10.22 -3.59 -14.05
N GLU A 183 -10.07 -3.53 -15.37
CA GLU A 183 -11.06 -4.07 -16.32
C GLU A 183 -11.30 -5.57 -16.14
N LEU A 184 -10.25 -6.32 -15.77
CA LEU A 184 -10.31 -7.77 -15.61
C LEU A 184 -10.24 -8.18 -14.13
N PRO A 185 -11.08 -9.13 -13.68
CA PRO A 185 -10.95 -9.73 -12.36
C PRO A 185 -9.58 -10.39 -12.18
N GLY A 186 -8.95 -10.19 -11.01
CA GLY A 186 -7.65 -10.76 -10.68
C GLY A 186 -6.43 -10.03 -11.27
N VAL A 187 -6.64 -9.02 -12.13
CA VAL A 187 -5.58 -8.10 -12.57
C VAL A 187 -5.50 -6.97 -11.54
N ASP A 188 -4.29 -6.66 -11.06
CA ASP A 188 -4.09 -5.51 -10.18
C ASP A 188 -3.60 -4.27 -10.96
N TRP A 189 -3.62 -3.10 -10.32
CA TRP A 189 -3.16 -1.86 -10.99
C TRP A 189 -1.65 -1.85 -11.28
N LEU A 190 -0.87 -2.72 -10.64
CA LEU A 190 0.55 -2.88 -10.94
C LEU A 190 0.73 -3.60 -12.28
N ASP A 191 -0.11 -4.60 -12.56
CA ASP A 191 -0.15 -5.28 -13.85
C ASP A 191 -0.56 -4.32 -14.98
N VAL A 192 -1.62 -3.53 -14.78
CA VAL A 192 -2.09 -2.51 -15.74
C VAL A 192 -0.97 -1.52 -16.09
N TRP A 193 -0.23 -1.06 -15.08
CA TRP A 193 0.90 -0.17 -15.28
C TRP A 193 2.05 -0.85 -16.05
N GLY A 194 2.36 -2.10 -15.71
CA GLY A 194 3.37 -2.88 -16.42
C GLY A 194 3.04 -3.06 -17.90
N GLU A 195 1.77 -3.25 -18.27
CA GLU A 195 1.33 -3.30 -19.65
C GLU A 195 1.44 -1.94 -20.37
N GLN A 196 1.05 -0.85 -19.72
CA GLN A 196 1.19 0.50 -20.29
C GLN A 196 2.66 0.84 -20.58
N GLN A 197 3.59 0.48 -19.69
CA GLN A 197 5.02 0.67 -19.94
C GLN A 197 5.53 -0.11 -21.16
N LYS A 198 5.08 -1.35 -21.34
CA LYS A 198 5.45 -2.16 -22.52
C LYS A 198 4.91 -1.57 -23.81
N ARG A 199 3.66 -1.07 -23.80
CA ARG A 199 3.05 -0.40 -24.95
C ARG A 199 3.76 0.90 -25.32
N ASN A 200 4.19 1.69 -24.34
CA ASN A 200 4.88 2.96 -24.58
C ASN A 200 6.36 2.77 -25.00
N ALA A 201 6.91 1.56 -24.86
CA ALA A 201 8.28 1.21 -25.25
C ALA A 201 8.36 0.53 -26.63
N THR A 202 7.22 0.37 -27.32
CA THR A 202 7.12 -0.17 -28.69
C THR A 202 6.71 0.96 -29.62
#